data_AF-A0A497I5X2-F1
#
_entry.id   AF-A0A497I5X2-F1
#
_cell.length_a   1.000
_cell.length_b   1.000
_cell.length_c   1.000
_cell.angle_alpha   90.00
_cell.angle_beta   90.00
_cell.angle_gamma   90.00
#
_symmetry.space_group_name_H-M   'P 1'
#
loop_
_entity.id
_entity.type
_entity.pdbx_description
1 polymer ?
#
loop_
_entity_poly.entity_id
_entity_poly.type
_entity_poly.pdbx_seq_one_letter_code
_entity_poly.pdbx_strand_id
1 'polypeptide(L)'
;MSLRRDAFELISRIVDVFGGEVNFALRRTELLEDEERFRELHEKYGLKYKISRGYTHSYGKLNKEKFLEFLREFDAKFDLNTCVIDLGGVVINPSLL
;
A
#
# COMPACT_ATOMS: atom_id res chain seq x y z
N MET A 1 -16.69 11.78 -10.13
CA MET A 1 -15.40 11.07 -10.00
C MET A 1 -15.43 10.30 -8.69
N SER A 2 -14.94 9.06 -8.65
CA SER A 2 -14.89 8.28 -7.41
C SER A 2 -13.58 8.55 -6.68
N LEU A 3 -13.62 8.91 -5.39
CA LEU A 3 -12.46 9.22 -4.54
C LEU A 3 -11.28 8.22 -4.69
N ARG A 4 -11.61 6.93 -4.91
CA ARG A 4 -10.62 5.87 -5.18
C ARG A 4 -9.74 6.12 -6.41
N ARG A 5 -10.27 6.69 -7.50
CA ARG A 5 -9.48 6.99 -8.71
C ARG A 5 -8.48 8.11 -8.45
N ASP A 6 -8.87 9.09 -7.63
CA ASP A 6 -8.06 10.28 -7.36
C ASP A 6 -6.84 9.91 -6.50
N ALA A 7 -7.01 8.98 -5.54
CA ALA A 7 -5.90 8.45 -4.72
C ALA A 7 -4.86 7.69 -5.55
N PHE A 8 -5.28 6.79 -6.44
CA PHE A 8 -4.36 6.04 -7.30
C PHE A 8 -3.62 6.94 -8.30
N GLU A 9 -4.31 7.95 -8.86
CA GLU A 9 -3.68 8.92 -9.76
C GLU A 9 -2.62 9.75 -9.03
N LEU A 10 -2.94 10.23 -7.82
CA LEU A 10 -2.00 10.96 -6.98
C LEU A 10 -0.77 10.11 -6.65
N ILE A 11 -0.98 8.86 -6.20
CA ILE A 11 0.12 7.93 -5.90
C ILE A 11 0.98 7.69 -7.15
N SER A 12 0.35 7.45 -8.31
CA SER A 12 1.08 7.24 -9.56
C SER A 12 1.96 8.44 -9.91
N ARG A 13 1.43 9.66 -9.80
CA ARG A 13 2.17 10.90 -10.08
C ARG A 13 3.32 11.10 -9.11
N ILE A 14 3.15 10.78 -7.84
CA ILE A 14 4.20 10.89 -6.81
C ILE A 14 5.32 9.89 -7.10
N VAL A 15 4.95 8.63 -7.36
CA VAL A 15 5.89 7.57 -7.70
C VAL A 15 6.69 7.89 -8.97
N ASP A 16 6.07 8.54 -9.95
CA ASP A 16 6.75 9.02 -11.17
C ASP A 16 7.90 9.99 -10.87
N VAL A 17 7.78 10.80 -9.81
CA VAL A 17 8.84 11.73 -9.40
C VAL A 17 10.00 11.00 -8.72
N PHE A 18 9.74 9.90 -8.00
CA PHE A 18 10.74 9.21 -7.20
C PHE A 18 11.76 8.37 -8.01
N GLY A 19 11.48 8.09 -9.28
CA GLY A 19 12.43 7.48 -10.21
C GLY A 19 12.80 6.02 -9.92
N GLY A 20 12.32 5.10 -10.77
CA GLY A 20 12.75 3.70 -10.80
C GLY A 20 12.17 2.81 -9.69
N GLU A 21 12.61 3.00 -8.45
CA GLU A 21 12.22 2.17 -7.30
C GLU A 21 11.51 2.97 -6.21
N VAL A 22 10.39 2.42 -5.74
CA VAL A 22 9.57 2.96 -4.67
C VAL A 22 9.92 2.25 -3.38
N ASN A 23 10.55 2.96 -2.47
CA ASN A 23 10.61 2.55 -1.07
C ASN A 23 9.29 2.95 -0.41
N PHE A 24 8.61 2.02 0.23
CA PHE A 24 7.35 2.33 0.87
C PHE A 24 7.13 1.57 2.18
N ALA A 25 6.25 2.13 2.98
CA ALA A 25 5.63 1.50 4.13
C ALA A 25 4.10 1.66 4.01
N LEU A 26 3.36 0.58 4.21
CA LEU A 26 1.90 0.56 4.19
C LEU A 26 1.41 0.03 5.53
N ARG A 27 0.71 0.88 6.28
CA ARG A 27 0.18 0.56 7.60
C ARG A 27 -1.34 0.58 7.56
N ARG A 28 -1.98 -0.46 8.09
CA ARG A 28 -3.43 -0.47 8.30
C ARG A 28 -3.80 0.28 9.58
N THR A 29 -4.90 1.01 9.55
CA THR A 29 -5.51 1.68 10.71
C THR A 29 -6.54 0.80 11.41
N GLU A 30 -6.97 -0.29 10.76
CA GLU A 30 -7.96 -1.23 11.26
C GLU A 30 -7.40 -2.64 11.43
N LEU A 31 -8.12 -3.47 12.19
CA LEU A 31 -7.78 -4.87 12.39
C LEU A 31 -7.84 -5.64 11.07
N LEU A 32 -6.89 -6.55 10.89
CA LEU A 32 -6.84 -7.45 9.76
C LEU A 32 -7.64 -8.72 10.11
N GLU A 33 -8.73 -8.97 9.39
CA GLU A 33 -9.56 -10.16 9.61
C GLU A 33 -8.95 -11.42 8.96
N ASP A 34 -8.29 -11.25 7.82
CA ASP A 34 -7.73 -12.36 7.03
C ASP A 34 -6.20 -12.22 6.93
N GLU A 35 -5.51 -12.80 7.92
CA GLU A 35 -4.05 -12.80 7.97
C GLU A 35 -3.42 -13.63 6.85
N GLU A 36 -4.04 -14.74 6.44
CA GLU A 36 -3.47 -15.66 5.47
C GLU A 36 -3.39 -15.01 4.09
N ARG A 37 -4.49 -14.41 3.61
CA ARG A 37 -4.49 -13.66 2.35
C ARG A 37 -3.50 -12.51 2.35
N PHE A 38 -3.29 -11.90 3.53
CA PHE A 38 -2.34 -10.81 3.66
C PHE A 38 -0.91 -11.33 3.48
N ARG A 39 -0.55 -12.45 4.13
CA ARG A 39 0.75 -13.08 3.97
C ARG A 39 1.00 -13.49 2.52
N GLU A 40 0.05 -14.17 1.89
CA GLU A 40 0.15 -14.60 0.48
C GLU A 40 0.42 -13.43 -0.47
N LEU A 41 -0.32 -12.32 -0.31
CA LEU A 41 -0.11 -11.14 -1.14
C LEU A 41 1.29 -10.56 -0.94
N HIS A 42 1.75 -10.42 0.30
CA HIS A 42 3.05 -9.82 0.55
C HIS A 42 4.21 -10.72 0.13
N GLU A 43 4.08 -12.04 0.30
CA GLU A 43 5.04 -13.02 -0.18
C GLU A 43 5.13 -13.04 -1.71
N LYS A 44 3.99 -12.93 -2.43
CA LYS A 44 3.95 -12.79 -3.90
C LYS A 44 4.84 -11.64 -4.41
N TYR A 45 4.87 -10.52 -3.70
CA TYR A 45 5.68 -9.35 -4.06
C TYR A 45 7.06 -9.32 -3.36
N GLY A 46 7.41 -10.33 -2.56
CA GLY A 46 8.68 -10.38 -1.83
C GLY A 46 8.80 -9.28 -0.76
N LEU A 47 7.68 -8.86 -0.18
CA LEU A 47 7.60 -7.78 0.80
C LEU A 47 7.79 -8.29 2.22
N LYS A 48 8.38 -7.44 3.07
CA LYS A 48 8.44 -7.70 4.51
C LYS A 48 7.16 -7.19 5.15
N TYR A 49 6.68 -7.92 6.15
CA TYR A 49 5.48 -7.55 6.87
C TYR A 49 5.57 -7.88 8.36
N LYS A 50 4.73 -7.20 9.15
CA LYS A 50 4.53 -7.45 10.57
C LYS A 50 3.03 -7.44 10.86
N ILE A 51 2.57 -8.52 11.47
CA ILE A 51 1.20 -8.66 11.97
C ILE A 51 1.28 -8.82 13.49
N SER A 52 0.55 -7.98 14.21
CA SER A 52 0.43 -8.02 15.67
C SER A 52 -0.95 -7.49 16.08
N ARG A 53 -1.41 -7.78 17.30
CA ARG A 53 -2.76 -7.39 17.76
C ARG A 53 -3.01 -5.89 17.54
N GLY A 54 -3.91 -5.53 16.63
CA GLY A 54 -4.25 -4.13 16.30
C GLY A 54 -3.24 -3.40 15.42
N TYR A 55 -2.20 -4.07 14.91
CA TYR A 55 -1.15 -3.44 14.13
C TYR A 55 -0.67 -4.34 13.00
N THR A 56 -0.99 -3.92 11.78
CA THR A 56 -0.56 -4.57 10.55
C THR A 56 0.23 -3.57 9.70
N HIS A 57 1.43 -3.97 9.30
CA HIS A 57 2.36 -3.11 8.60
C HIS A 57 3.17 -3.90 7.57
N SER A 58 3.35 -3.30 6.40
CA SER A 58 4.13 -3.83 5.30
C SER A 58 5.15 -2.82 4.86
N TYR A 59 6.34 -3.27 4.49
CA TYR A 59 7.39 -2.40 4.00
C TYR A 59 8.27 -3.13 3.00
N GLY A 60 8.75 -2.38 2.02
CA GLY A 60 9.58 -2.95 0.99
C GLY A 60 9.98 -1.95 -0.06
N LYS A 61 10.63 -2.49 -1.08
CA LYS A 61 11.12 -1.76 -2.23
C LYS A 61 10.65 -2.49 -3.48
N LEU A 62 9.88 -1.81 -4.32
CA LEU A 62 9.38 -2.34 -5.57
C LEU A 62 9.68 -1.36 -6.70
N ASN A 63 9.84 -1.84 -7.92
CA ASN A 63 9.78 -0.94 -9.07
C ASN A 63 8.37 -0.32 -9.19
N LYS A 64 8.26 0.79 -9.91
CA LYS A 64 6.97 1.49 -10.09
C LYS A 64 5.82 0.57 -10.51
N GLU A 65 6.05 -0.28 -11.52
CA GLU A 65 4.99 -1.12 -12.09
C GLU A 65 4.48 -2.14 -11.06
N LYS A 66 5.39 -2.86 -10.41
CA LYS A 66 5.06 -3.83 -9.36
C LYS A 66 4.43 -3.16 -8.14
N PHE A 67 4.86 -1.95 -7.79
CA PHE A 67 4.26 -1.20 -6.70
C PHE A 67 2.80 -0.84 -6.98
N LEU A 68 2.51 -0.32 -8.17
CA LEU A 68 1.14 0.02 -8.56
C LEU A 68 0.27 -1.23 -8.71
N GLU A 69 0.83 -2.34 -9.21
CA GLU A 69 0.15 -3.63 -9.26
C GLU A 69 -0.19 -4.14 -7.85
N PHE A 70 0.78 -4.13 -6.94
CA PHE A 70 0.60 -4.48 -5.53
C PHE A 70 -0.51 -3.63 -4.89
N LEU A 71 -0.50 -2.31 -5.07
CA LEU A 71 -1.53 -1.44 -4.48
C LEU A 71 -2.94 -1.74 -5.01
N ARG A 72 -3.09 -2.08 -6.30
CA ARG A 72 -4.39 -2.45 -6.87
C ARG A 72 -4.89 -3.77 -6.31
N GLU A 73 -4.02 -4.78 -6.21
CA GLU A 73 -4.39 -6.06 -5.61
C GLU A 73 -4.67 -5.94 -4.11
N PHE A 74 -3.92 -5.08 -3.42
CA PHE A 74 -4.14 -4.77 -2.02
C PHE A 74 -5.51 -4.12 -1.83
N ASP A 75 -5.83 -3.05 -2.59
CA ASP A 75 -7.12 -2.35 -2.49
C ASP A 75 -8.30 -3.30 -2.71
N ALA A 76 -8.19 -4.20 -3.70
CA ALA A 76 -9.22 -5.18 -4.00
C ALA A 76 -9.47 -6.19 -2.85
N LYS A 77 -8.44 -6.50 -2.05
CA LYS A 77 -8.51 -7.49 -0.97
C LYS A 77 -8.75 -6.89 0.41
N PHE A 78 -8.26 -5.68 0.65
CA PHE A 78 -8.09 -5.14 2.00
C PHE A 78 -8.56 -3.70 2.18
N ASP A 79 -9.02 -3.04 1.11
CA ASP A 79 -9.42 -1.64 1.05
C ASP A 79 -8.33 -0.64 1.44
N LEU A 80 -7.82 0.09 0.45
CA LEU A 80 -6.74 1.06 0.65
C LEU A 80 -7.15 2.24 1.54
N ASN A 81 -8.45 2.51 1.70
CA ASN A 81 -8.94 3.57 2.58
C ASN A 81 -8.68 3.29 4.06
N THR A 82 -8.46 2.03 4.43
CA THR A 82 -8.10 1.65 5.80
C THR A 82 -6.60 1.73 6.08
N CYS A 83 -5.86 2.47 5.24
CA CYS A 83 -4.39 2.48 5.26
C CYS A 83 -3.79 3.88 5.26
N VAL A 84 -2.54 3.93 5.73
CA VAL A 84 -1.61 5.04 5.55
C VAL A 84 -0.42 4.51 4.77
N ILE A 85 -0.03 5.21 3.71
CA ILE A 85 1.06 4.86 2.80
C ILE A 85 2.15 5.92 2.95
N ASP A 86 3.35 5.50 3.33
CA ASP A 86 4.55 6.33 3.35
C ASP A 86 5.42 5.96 2.16
N LEU A 87 5.75 6.95 1.32
CA LEU A 87 6.59 6.83 0.13
C LEU A 87 7.98 7.45 0.34
N GLY A 88 8.56 7.32 1.53
CA GLY A 88 9.92 7.81 1.84
C GLY A 88 9.97 9.29 2.17
N GLY A 89 8.94 9.81 2.83
CA GLY A 89 8.83 11.23 3.22
C GLY A 89 7.57 11.92 2.70
N VAL A 90 6.79 11.24 1.84
CA VAL A 90 5.44 11.66 1.45
C VAL A 90 4.46 10.65 2.03
N VAL A 91 3.64 11.10 2.98
CA VAL A 91 2.62 10.29 3.62
C VAL A 91 1.26 10.57 2.99
N ILE A 92 0.60 9.51 2.54
CA ILE A 92 -0.70 9.54 1.87
C ILE A 92 -1.69 8.75 2.72
N ASN A 93 -2.83 9.35 3.02
CA ASN A 93 -3.96 8.67 3.62
C ASN A 93 -5.12 8.70 2.61
N PRO A 94 -5.39 7.59 1.89
CA PRO A 94 -6.41 7.54 0.85
C PRO A 94 -7.83 7.91 1.32
N SER A 95 -8.16 7.71 2.60
CA SER A 95 -9.47 8.08 3.16
C SER A 95 -9.71 9.59 3.29
N LEU A 96 -8.68 10.42 3.15
CA LEU A 96 -8.74 11.88 3.29
C LEU A 96 -8.71 12.62 1.95
N LEU A 97 -8.66 11.88 0.83
CA LEU A 97 -8.65 12.40 -0.54
C LEU A 97 -10.06 12.31 -1.13
#